data_AF-A0A535LE73-F1
#
_entry.id   AF-A0A535LE73-F1
#
_cell.length_a   1.000
_cell.length_b   1.000
_cell.length_c   1.000
_cell.angle_alpha   90.00
_cell.angle_beta   90.00
_cell.angle_gamma   90.00
#
_symmetry.space_group_name_H-M   'P 1'
#
loop_
_entity.id
_entity.type
_entity.pdbx_description
1 polymer ?
#
loop_
_entity_poly.entity_id
_entity_poly.type
_entity_poly.pdbx_seq_one_letter_code
_entity_poly.pdbx_strand_id
1 'polypeptide(L)'
;VRGTNATNALQCIENPNSPDCGTFAAFDLIFIIVAIIGPIVEETVKPLGVALYIGRIRGPAEAFLLGMASGIGFALVETVGYIGSGYHDWLAVAIERTSAGLLHGVGAGMVTLGWYYLTHAKKHRFLKAFGCWFYAVLQHFVWNGTAVLGLLPGPVGATINSWNLNIGFITLPFVELLNIIEAILILLVFFYITGRLRQKSPSSPPDGGGERQPSRQAPMPVRA
;
A
#
# COMPACT_ATOMS: atom_id res chain seq x y z
N VAL A 1 22.09 -33.53 15.70
CA VAL A 1 21.58 -33.87 17.05
C VAL A 1 20.16 -33.33 17.15
N ARG A 2 19.17 -34.22 17.34
CA ARG A 2 17.75 -33.87 17.52
C ARG A 2 17.57 -33.17 18.87
N GLY A 3 16.73 -32.14 18.94
CA GLY A 3 16.37 -31.47 20.20
C GLY A 3 15.24 -30.44 20.02
N THR A 4 14.00 -30.94 19.98
CA THR A 4 12.78 -30.45 20.68
C THR A 4 12.42 -28.96 20.83
N ASN A 5 13.11 -27.99 20.24
CA ASN A 5 12.81 -26.56 20.46
C ASN A 5 12.25 -25.83 19.24
N ALA A 6 11.83 -26.57 18.21
CA ALA A 6 10.93 -26.05 17.17
C ALA A 6 9.48 -26.28 17.61
N THR A 7 9.13 -25.78 18.79
CA THR A 7 7.74 -25.68 19.23
C THR A 7 7.01 -24.79 18.22
N ASN A 8 5.98 -25.37 17.59
CA ASN A 8 5.36 -24.86 16.38
C ASN A 8 4.96 -23.39 16.54
N ALA A 9 5.21 -22.58 15.52
CA ALA A 9 4.65 -21.23 15.34
C ALA A 9 3.21 -21.08 15.86
N LEU A 10 2.36 -22.05 15.51
CA LEU A 10 0.96 -22.11 15.94
C LEU A 10 0.81 -22.10 17.47
N GLN A 11 1.72 -22.76 18.18
CA GLN A 11 1.68 -22.93 19.63
C GLN A 11 1.97 -21.62 20.37
N CYS A 12 2.80 -20.73 19.79
CA CYS A 12 2.99 -19.38 20.31
C CYS A 12 1.88 -18.41 19.91
N ILE A 13 1.22 -18.64 18.77
CA ILE A 13 0.01 -17.89 18.37
C ILE A 13 -1.17 -18.23 19.29
N GLU A 14 -1.33 -19.51 19.64
CA GLU A 14 -2.41 -19.99 20.51
C GLU A 14 -2.14 -19.80 22.01
N ASN A 15 -0.87 -19.82 22.45
CA ASN A 15 -0.49 -19.62 23.85
C ASN A 15 0.74 -18.69 24.00
N PRO A 16 0.53 -17.36 24.00
CA PRO A 16 1.60 -16.36 24.00
C PRO A 16 2.50 -16.37 25.25
N ASN A 17 2.02 -16.94 26.37
CA ASN A 17 2.72 -16.92 27.66
C ASN A 17 3.65 -18.13 27.87
N SER A 18 3.83 -18.98 26.85
CA SER A 18 4.76 -20.09 26.92
C SER A 18 6.21 -19.58 27.06
N PRO A 19 7.05 -20.19 27.90
CA PRO A 19 8.41 -19.72 28.19
C PRO A 19 9.33 -19.66 26.95
N ASP A 20 9.00 -20.40 25.88
CA ASP A 20 9.75 -20.40 24.62
C ASP A 20 9.28 -19.30 23.63
N CYS A 21 8.18 -18.60 23.93
CA CYS A 21 7.57 -17.61 23.02
C CYS A 21 8.11 -16.19 23.18
N GLY A 22 8.95 -15.93 24.20
CA GLY A 22 9.73 -14.67 24.36
C GLY A 22 11.14 -14.72 23.74
N THR A 23 11.41 -15.73 22.91
CA THR A 23 12.73 -16.00 22.34
C THR A 23 12.91 -15.33 20.98
N PHE A 24 14.17 -15.18 20.54
CA PHE A 24 14.48 -14.73 19.17
C PHE A 24 13.78 -15.59 18.10
N ALA A 25 13.55 -16.87 18.35
CA ALA A 25 12.87 -17.74 17.39
C ALA A 25 11.40 -17.33 17.13
N ALA A 26 10.67 -16.93 18.18
CA ALA A 26 9.30 -16.45 18.04
C ALA A 26 9.27 -15.10 17.31
N PHE A 27 10.18 -14.19 17.66
CA PHE A 27 10.35 -12.92 16.95
C PHE A 27 10.67 -13.14 15.47
N ASP A 28 11.66 -13.97 15.15
CA ASP A 28 12.09 -14.25 13.77
C ASP A 28 10.94 -14.80 12.94
N LEU A 29 10.14 -15.70 13.51
CA LEU A 29 8.98 -16.25 12.83
C LEU A 29 7.91 -15.18 12.58
N ILE A 30 7.55 -14.38 13.58
CA ILE A 30 6.58 -13.28 13.44
C ILE A 30 7.09 -12.28 12.40
N PHE A 31 8.36 -11.90 12.46
CA PHE A 31 8.99 -11.00 11.51
C PHE A 31 8.93 -11.53 10.08
N ILE A 32 9.28 -12.80 9.87
CA ILE A 32 9.21 -13.43 8.54
C ILE A 32 7.78 -13.44 8.02
N ILE A 33 6.79 -13.81 8.84
CA ILE A 33 5.41 -13.92 8.40
C ILE A 33 4.79 -12.54 8.16
N VAL A 34 4.88 -11.65 9.15
CA VAL A 34 4.18 -10.36 9.18
C VAL A 34 4.95 -9.31 8.36
N ALA A 35 6.27 -9.19 8.51
CA ALA A 35 7.02 -8.16 7.80
C ALA A 35 7.41 -8.57 6.39
N ILE A 36 7.66 -9.86 6.10
CA ILE A 36 8.15 -10.28 4.78
C ILE A 36 7.06 -10.94 3.93
N ILE A 37 6.52 -12.08 4.39
CA ILE A 37 5.60 -12.90 3.59
C ILE A 37 4.28 -12.17 3.37
N GLY A 38 3.71 -11.57 4.43
CA GLY A 38 2.47 -10.80 4.39
C GLY A 38 2.50 -9.74 3.28
N PRO A 39 3.43 -8.76 3.32
CA PRO A 39 3.55 -7.73 2.30
C PRO A 39 3.73 -8.25 0.88
N ILE A 40 4.52 -9.32 0.67
CA ILE A 40 4.69 -9.93 -0.65
C ILE A 40 3.36 -10.45 -1.18
N VAL A 41 2.62 -11.21 -0.37
CA VAL A 41 1.33 -11.79 -0.76
C VAL A 41 0.30 -10.69 -0.96
N GLU A 42 0.16 -9.82 0.03
CA GLU A 42 -0.83 -8.77 0.08
C GLU A 42 -0.71 -7.79 -1.08
N GLU A 43 0.47 -7.21 -1.32
CA GLU A 43 0.64 -6.23 -2.40
C GLU A 43 0.50 -6.87 -3.78
N THR A 44 0.77 -8.17 -3.91
CA THR A 44 0.57 -8.90 -5.18
C THR A 44 -0.90 -9.23 -5.43
N VAL A 45 -1.67 -9.51 -4.37
CA VAL A 45 -3.05 -9.98 -4.46
C VAL A 45 -4.06 -8.82 -4.47
N LYS A 46 -3.84 -7.77 -3.68
CA LYS A 46 -4.73 -6.60 -3.55
C LYS A 46 -5.26 -6.07 -4.89
N PRO A 47 -4.44 -5.86 -5.93
CA PRO A 47 -4.92 -5.29 -7.18
C PRO A 47 -5.40 -6.32 -8.21
N LEU A 48 -5.51 -7.62 -7.91
CA LEU A 48 -5.86 -8.65 -8.90
C LEU A 48 -7.17 -8.38 -9.65
N GLY A 49 -8.15 -7.71 -9.01
CA GLY A 49 -9.37 -7.27 -9.70
C GLY A 49 -9.10 -6.33 -10.88
N VAL A 50 -8.05 -5.50 -10.80
CA VAL A 50 -7.61 -4.59 -11.87
C VAL A 50 -6.93 -5.36 -13.01
N ALA A 51 -6.27 -6.49 -12.72
CA ALA A 51 -5.62 -7.32 -13.74
C ALA A 51 -6.63 -7.80 -14.81
N LEU A 52 -7.88 -8.07 -14.42
CA LEU A 52 -8.95 -8.53 -15.32
C LEU A 52 -9.27 -7.53 -16.44
N TYR A 53 -9.02 -6.25 -16.22
CA TYR A 53 -9.32 -5.17 -17.17
C TYR A 53 -8.07 -4.43 -17.65
N ILE A 54 -6.86 -4.94 -17.37
CA ILE A 54 -5.59 -4.26 -17.67
C ILE A 54 -5.44 -3.87 -19.15
N GLY A 55 -6.00 -4.66 -20.07
CA GLY A 55 -6.00 -4.38 -21.51
C GLY A 55 -6.96 -3.26 -21.95
N ARG A 56 -7.85 -2.80 -21.08
CA ARG A 56 -8.76 -1.66 -21.32
C ARG A 56 -8.28 -0.35 -20.72
N ILE A 57 -7.24 -0.41 -19.88
CA ILE A 57 -6.68 0.76 -19.20
C ILE A 57 -5.95 1.63 -20.23
N ARG A 58 -6.34 2.89 -20.32
CA ARG A 58 -5.94 3.80 -21.41
C ARG A 58 -4.67 4.60 -21.08
N GLY A 59 -4.26 4.61 -19.81
CA GLY A 59 -3.09 5.36 -19.39
C GLY A 59 -2.52 4.94 -18.02
N PRO A 60 -1.28 5.35 -17.73
CA PRO A 60 -0.62 5.03 -16.47
C PRO A 60 -1.29 5.71 -15.26
N ALA A 61 -1.88 6.89 -15.44
CA ALA A 61 -2.65 7.56 -14.38
C ALA A 61 -3.92 6.78 -13.99
N GLU A 62 -4.63 6.24 -14.99
CA GLU A 62 -5.80 5.39 -14.79
C GLU A 62 -5.40 4.07 -14.11
N ALA A 63 -4.30 3.44 -14.54
CA ALA A 63 -3.78 2.24 -13.89
C ALA A 63 -3.51 2.47 -12.41
N PHE A 64 -2.78 3.55 -12.09
CA PHE A 64 -2.43 3.93 -10.73
C PHE A 64 -3.69 4.19 -9.89
N LEU A 65 -4.65 4.96 -10.41
CA LEU A 65 -5.90 5.28 -9.71
C LEU A 65 -6.76 4.05 -9.41
N LEU A 66 -6.91 3.14 -10.38
CA LEU A 66 -7.66 1.90 -10.19
C LEU A 66 -7.00 0.98 -9.15
N GLY A 67 -5.66 0.92 -9.15
CA GLY A 67 -4.92 0.20 -8.11
C GLY A 67 -5.09 0.82 -6.73
N MET A 68 -4.99 2.14 -6.63
CA MET A 68 -5.22 2.85 -5.37
C MET A 68 -6.63 2.59 -4.81
N ALA A 69 -7.65 2.61 -5.66
CA ALA A 69 -9.01 2.29 -5.24
C ALA A 69 -9.12 0.86 -4.66
N SER A 70 -8.44 -0.11 -5.28
CA SER A 70 -8.36 -1.49 -4.77
C SER A 70 -7.66 -1.56 -3.41
N GLY A 71 -6.53 -0.87 -3.27
CA GLY A 71 -5.76 -0.82 -2.01
C GLY A 71 -6.51 -0.13 -0.87
N ILE A 72 -7.22 0.98 -1.16
CA ILE A 72 -8.08 1.66 -0.17
C ILE A 72 -9.24 0.74 0.24
N GLY A 73 -9.85 0.02 -0.71
CA GLY A 73 -10.89 -0.97 -0.41
C GLY A 73 -10.41 -2.05 0.56
N PHE A 74 -9.20 -2.57 0.34
CA PHE A 74 -8.55 -3.49 1.29
C PHE A 74 -8.33 -2.84 2.66
N ALA A 75 -7.76 -1.63 2.69
CA ALA A 75 -7.48 -0.91 3.93
C ALA A 75 -8.74 -0.64 4.76
N LEU A 76 -9.89 -0.42 4.11
CA LEU A 76 -11.17 -0.28 4.80
C LEU A 76 -11.58 -1.58 5.50
N VAL A 77 -11.49 -2.73 4.83
CA VAL A 77 -11.81 -4.03 5.42
C VAL A 77 -10.92 -4.32 6.62
N GLU A 78 -9.62 -4.10 6.46
CA GLU A 78 -8.65 -4.28 7.55
C GLU A 78 -8.96 -3.34 8.73
N THR A 79 -9.25 -2.07 8.44
CA THR A 79 -9.59 -1.07 9.47
C THR A 79 -10.83 -1.45 10.28
N VAL A 80 -11.86 -1.99 9.63
CA VAL A 80 -13.04 -2.50 10.34
C VAL A 80 -12.66 -3.65 11.29
N GLY A 81 -11.79 -4.56 10.86
CA GLY A 81 -11.27 -5.63 11.71
C GLY A 81 -10.52 -5.11 12.93
N TYR A 82 -9.61 -4.15 12.75
CA TYR A 82 -8.87 -3.53 13.85
C TYR A 82 -9.80 -2.81 14.82
N ILE A 83 -10.69 -1.92 14.35
CA ILE A 83 -11.63 -1.21 15.22
C ILE A 83 -12.54 -2.20 15.96
N GLY A 84 -13.02 -3.24 15.29
CA GLY A 84 -13.88 -4.26 15.87
C GLY A 84 -13.23 -5.11 16.97
N SER A 85 -11.90 -5.16 17.03
CA SER A 85 -11.16 -5.94 18.03
C SER A 85 -11.02 -5.26 19.40
N GLY A 86 -11.61 -4.07 19.59
CA GLY A 86 -11.72 -3.43 20.90
C GLY A 86 -10.54 -2.54 21.29
N TYR A 87 -9.83 -1.96 20.31
CA TYR A 87 -8.75 -1.00 20.58
C TYR A 87 -9.24 0.20 21.42
N HIS A 88 -8.50 0.51 22.48
CA HIS A 88 -8.87 1.53 23.47
C HIS A 88 -8.24 2.91 23.24
N ASP A 89 -7.18 2.99 22.41
CA ASP A 89 -6.54 4.27 22.05
C ASP A 89 -7.03 4.75 20.69
N TRP A 90 -8.01 5.65 20.72
CA TRP A 90 -8.61 6.20 19.50
C TRP A 90 -7.62 6.99 18.65
N LEU A 91 -6.61 7.63 19.26
CA LEU A 91 -5.67 8.48 18.55
C LEU A 91 -4.64 7.62 17.81
N ALA A 92 -4.07 6.63 18.49
CA ALA A 92 -3.19 5.65 17.86
C ALA A 92 -3.89 4.95 16.69
N VAL A 93 -5.13 4.47 16.90
CA VAL A 93 -5.93 3.85 15.83
C VAL A 93 -6.17 4.83 14.68
N ALA A 94 -6.52 6.09 14.95
CA ALA A 94 -6.76 7.06 13.88
C ALA A 94 -5.49 7.30 13.04
N ILE A 95 -4.33 7.43 13.68
CA ILE A 95 -3.03 7.65 13.02
C ILE A 95 -2.63 6.41 12.21
N GLU A 96 -2.62 5.23 12.83
CA GLU A 96 -2.22 3.97 12.23
C GLU A 96 -3.11 3.64 11.02
N ARG A 97 -4.43 3.71 11.19
CA ARG A 97 -5.38 3.28 10.15
C ARG A 97 -5.47 4.27 8.98
N THR A 98 -5.33 5.56 9.24
CA THR A 98 -5.24 6.57 8.16
C THR A 98 -3.96 6.37 7.34
N SER A 99 -2.84 6.14 8.02
CA SER A 99 -1.54 5.89 7.40
C SER A 99 -1.51 4.57 6.61
N ALA A 100 -2.09 3.50 7.16
CA ALA A 100 -2.26 2.22 6.47
C ALA A 100 -3.13 2.36 5.20
N GLY A 101 -4.17 3.20 5.24
CA GLY A 101 -4.96 3.55 4.06
C GLY A 101 -4.13 4.17 2.94
N LEU A 102 -3.23 5.09 3.27
CA LEU A 102 -2.29 5.67 2.32
C LEU A 102 -1.29 4.63 1.80
N LEU A 103 -0.72 3.81 2.69
CA LEU A 103 0.24 2.77 2.36
C LEU A 103 -0.35 1.76 1.36
N HIS A 104 -1.51 1.18 1.67
CA HIS A 104 -2.16 0.19 0.80
C HIS A 104 -2.67 0.81 -0.49
N GLY A 105 -3.22 2.02 -0.44
CA GLY A 105 -3.61 2.75 -1.65
C GLY A 105 -2.41 2.92 -2.59
N VAL A 106 -1.35 3.57 -2.12
CA VAL A 106 -0.15 3.82 -2.94
C VAL A 106 0.52 2.52 -3.39
N GLY A 107 0.59 1.51 -2.53
CA GLY A 107 1.16 0.20 -2.84
C GLY A 107 0.45 -0.51 -3.98
N ALA A 108 -0.87 -0.68 -3.86
CA ALA A 108 -1.68 -1.28 -4.90
C ALA A 108 -1.67 -0.46 -6.20
N GLY A 109 -1.67 0.88 -6.09
CA GLY A 109 -1.52 1.78 -7.23
C GLY A 109 -0.19 1.61 -7.97
N MET A 110 0.91 1.42 -7.23
CA MET A 110 2.22 1.15 -7.83
C MET A 110 2.24 -0.21 -8.51
N VAL A 111 1.71 -1.27 -7.89
CA VAL A 111 1.65 -2.61 -8.49
C VAL A 111 0.85 -2.60 -9.81
N THR A 112 -0.32 -1.96 -9.85
CA THR A 112 -1.10 -1.85 -11.10
C THR A 112 -0.40 -1.00 -12.15
N LEU A 113 0.27 0.08 -11.75
CA LEU A 113 1.12 0.87 -12.65
C LEU A 113 2.26 0.01 -13.23
N GLY A 114 2.85 -0.86 -12.42
CA GLY A 114 3.83 -1.86 -12.83
C GLY A 114 3.28 -2.82 -13.87
N TRP A 115 2.09 -3.38 -13.65
CA TRP A 115 1.41 -4.26 -14.62
C TRP A 115 1.03 -3.53 -15.91
N TYR A 116 0.61 -2.27 -15.82
CA TYR A 116 0.37 -1.44 -16.99
C TYR A 116 1.66 -1.27 -17.81
N TYR A 117 2.79 -0.95 -17.17
CA TYR A 117 4.07 -0.88 -17.87
C TYR A 117 4.52 -2.23 -18.42
N LEU A 118 4.26 -3.33 -17.73
CA LEU A 118 4.60 -4.68 -18.20
C LEU A 118 3.91 -5.00 -19.53
N THR A 119 2.66 -4.57 -19.68
CA THR A 119 1.80 -4.86 -20.83
C THR A 119 1.91 -3.83 -21.96
N HIS A 120 2.16 -2.55 -21.63
CA HIS A 120 2.10 -1.45 -22.59
C HIS A 120 3.46 -0.81 -22.92
N ALA A 121 4.51 -1.00 -22.11
CA ALA A 121 5.80 -0.38 -22.37
C ALA A 121 6.63 -1.15 -23.39
N LYS A 122 7.15 -0.44 -24.41
CA LYS A 122 8.04 -1.01 -25.43
C LYS A 122 9.45 -1.34 -24.90
N LYS A 123 9.95 -0.58 -23.91
CA LYS A 123 11.31 -0.72 -23.35
C LYS A 123 11.28 -0.79 -21.82
N HIS A 124 12.17 -1.62 -21.28
CA HIS A 124 12.38 -1.85 -19.84
C HIS A 124 11.09 -2.24 -19.09
N ARG A 125 10.16 -2.94 -19.76
CA ARG A 125 8.84 -3.30 -19.20
C ARG A 125 8.95 -4.09 -17.89
N PHE A 126 9.83 -5.09 -17.85
CA PHE A 126 10.07 -5.91 -16.66
C PHE A 126 10.72 -5.12 -15.54
N LEU A 127 11.72 -4.29 -15.85
CA LEU A 127 12.39 -3.47 -14.84
C LEU A 127 11.44 -2.44 -14.21
N LYS A 128 10.56 -1.83 -15.01
CA LYS A 128 9.53 -0.91 -14.51
C LYS A 128 8.50 -1.65 -13.65
N ALA A 129 8.03 -2.80 -14.11
CA ALA A 129 7.08 -3.61 -13.37
C ALA A 129 7.67 -4.07 -12.02
N PHE A 130 8.88 -4.60 -12.04
CA PHE A 130 9.61 -5.00 -10.84
C PHE A 130 9.87 -3.80 -9.92
N GLY A 131 10.34 -2.66 -10.43
CA GLY A 131 10.59 -1.49 -9.60
C GLY A 131 9.32 -0.97 -8.89
N CYS A 132 8.18 -1.00 -9.57
CA CYS A 132 6.91 -0.62 -8.95
C CYS A 132 6.44 -1.63 -7.90
N TRP A 133 6.50 -2.93 -8.19
CA TRP A 133 6.15 -3.99 -7.24
C TRP A 133 7.10 -4.01 -6.03
N PHE A 134 8.41 -3.90 -6.28
CA PHE A 134 9.44 -3.88 -5.25
C PHE A 134 9.25 -2.69 -4.31
N TYR A 135 8.94 -1.50 -4.83
CA TYR A 135 8.60 -0.35 -3.99
C TYR A 135 7.40 -0.65 -3.10
N ALA A 136 6.30 -1.19 -3.66
CA ALA A 136 5.09 -1.50 -2.91
C ALA A 136 5.35 -2.50 -1.78
N VAL A 137 6.09 -3.57 -2.06
CA VAL A 137 6.48 -4.56 -1.05
C VAL A 137 7.44 -3.97 -0.03
N LEU A 138 8.42 -3.17 -0.45
CA LEU A 138 9.41 -2.59 0.44
C LEU A 138 8.79 -1.61 1.45
N GLN A 139 7.93 -0.70 1.00
CA GLN A 139 7.26 0.23 1.93
C GLN A 139 6.42 -0.53 2.96
N HIS A 140 5.79 -1.62 2.56
CA HIS A 140 4.91 -2.40 3.42
C HIS A 140 5.70 -3.32 4.34
N PHE A 141 6.84 -3.86 3.87
CA PHE A 141 7.83 -4.50 4.74
C PHE A 141 8.34 -3.56 5.83
N VAL A 142 8.62 -2.29 5.50
CA VAL A 142 9.07 -1.31 6.49
C VAL A 142 7.98 -1.06 7.53
N TRP A 143 6.74 -0.81 7.10
CA TRP A 143 5.58 -0.60 7.97
C TRP A 143 5.28 -1.78 8.90
N ASN A 144 5.23 -3.00 8.36
CA ASN A 144 5.02 -4.18 9.20
C ASN A 144 6.24 -4.49 10.07
N GLY A 145 7.44 -4.17 9.59
CA GLY A 145 8.68 -4.26 10.33
C GLY A 145 8.66 -3.35 11.57
N THR A 146 8.19 -2.11 11.43
CA THR A 146 8.08 -1.17 12.56
C THR A 146 7.02 -1.59 13.56
N ALA A 147 5.89 -2.15 13.11
CA ALA A 147 4.88 -2.72 14.00
C ALA A 147 5.41 -3.84 14.90
N VAL A 148 6.36 -4.66 14.41
CA VAL A 148 6.92 -5.79 15.19
C VAL A 148 8.18 -5.42 15.97
N LEU A 149 8.73 -4.21 15.83
CA LEU A 149 9.95 -3.79 16.56
C LEU A 149 9.81 -3.91 18.09
N GLY A 150 8.63 -3.60 18.62
CA GLY A 150 8.34 -3.72 20.05
C GLY A 150 8.36 -5.16 20.58
N LEU A 151 8.35 -6.16 19.69
CA LEU A 151 8.40 -7.59 20.01
C LEU A 151 9.83 -8.15 20.09
N LEU A 152 10.85 -7.33 19.81
CA LEU A 152 12.24 -7.75 19.93
C LEU A 152 12.56 -8.22 21.37
N PRO A 153 13.33 -9.31 21.54
CA PRO A 153 13.76 -9.74 22.87
C PRO A 153 14.51 -8.64 23.64
N GLY A 154 14.42 -8.70 24.97
CA GLY A 154 15.08 -7.75 25.84
C GLY A 154 16.61 -7.75 25.66
N PRO A 155 17.28 -6.59 25.79
CA PRO A 155 16.74 -5.31 26.26
C PRO A 155 16.09 -4.44 25.17
N VAL A 156 16.28 -4.76 23.89
CA VAL A 156 15.97 -3.83 22.78
C VAL A 156 14.47 -3.50 22.69
N GLY A 157 13.61 -4.53 22.63
CA GLY A 157 12.16 -4.29 22.55
C GLY A 157 11.62 -3.56 23.79
N ALA A 158 12.16 -3.88 24.97
CA ALA A 158 11.80 -3.17 26.20
C ALA A 158 12.20 -1.69 26.15
N THR A 159 13.39 -1.37 25.63
CA THR A 159 13.82 0.02 25.42
C THR A 159 12.88 0.74 24.44
N ILE A 160 12.53 0.12 23.32
CA ILE A 160 11.59 0.67 22.33
C ILE A 160 10.23 0.98 22.96
N ASN A 161 9.66 0.02 23.69
CA ASN A 161 8.34 0.16 24.31
C ASN A 161 8.33 1.18 25.47
N SER A 162 9.48 1.41 26.12
CA SER A 162 9.59 2.39 27.20
C SER A 162 9.70 3.84 26.70
N TRP A 163 10.12 4.03 25.46
CA TRP A 163 10.34 5.38 24.93
C TRP A 163 9.02 5.98 24.43
N ASN A 164 8.73 7.19 24.90
CA ASN A 164 7.54 7.95 24.53
C ASN A 164 7.90 9.43 24.36
N LEU A 165 7.28 10.08 23.37
CA LEU A 165 7.32 11.52 23.20
C LEU A 165 6.08 12.14 23.83
N ASN A 166 6.27 12.95 24.87
CA ASN A 166 5.20 13.66 25.55
C ASN A 166 5.08 15.09 25.00
N ILE A 167 3.94 15.41 24.40
CA ILE A 167 3.61 16.74 23.87
C ILE A 167 2.36 17.25 24.58
N GLY A 168 2.55 18.00 25.66
CA GLY A 168 1.43 18.46 26.49
C GLY A 168 0.64 17.30 27.08
N PHE A 169 -0.61 17.12 26.64
CA PHE A 169 -1.50 16.04 27.08
C PHE A 169 -1.44 14.79 26.15
N ILE A 170 -0.66 14.83 25.08
CA ILE A 170 -0.53 13.73 24.12
C ILE A 170 0.76 12.96 24.43
N THR A 171 0.65 11.63 24.51
CA THR A 171 1.80 10.71 24.61
C THR A 171 1.88 9.90 23.33
N LEU A 172 3.00 9.99 22.62
CA LEU A 172 3.24 9.23 21.39
C LEU A 172 4.31 8.16 21.63
N PRO A 173 3.97 6.87 21.54
CA PRO A 173 4.96 5.79 21.53
C PRO A 173 5.98 5.95 20.41
N PHE A 174 7.19 5.43 20.60
CA PHE A 174 8.23 5.46 19.57
C PHE A 174 7.76 4.93 18.21
N VAL A 175 7.01 3.81 18.21
CA VAL A 175 6.48 3.18 17.00
C VAL A 175 5.51 4.11 16.25
N GLU A 176 4.69 4.88 16.96
CA GLU A 176 3.78 5.83 16.30
C GLU A 176 4.52 6.97 15.61
N LEU A 177 5.67 7.41 16.15
CA LEU A 177 6.50 8.38 15.45
C LEU A 177 7.06 7.82 14.15
N LEU A 178 7.46 6.54 14.14
CA LEU A 178 7.91 5.88 12.91
C LEU A 178 6.77 5.78 11.90
N ASN A 179 5.57 5.39 12.33
CA ASN A 179 4.38 5.35 11.48
C ASN A 179 4.08 6.71 10.84
N ILE A 180 4.15 7.80 11.61
CA ILE A 180 3.95 9.17 11.08
C ILE A 180 5.02 9.52 10.05
N ILE A 181 6.30 9.23 10.34
CA ILE A 181 7.40 9.51 9.41
C ILE A 181 7.21 8.72 8.12
N GLU A 182 6.89 7.44 8.20
CA GLU A 182 6.62 6.59 7.05
C GLU A 182 5.43 7.09 6.24
N ALA A 183 4.33 7.46 6.88
CA ALA A 183 3.17 8.04 6.22
C ALA A 183 3.54 9.31 5.44
N ILE A 184 4.36 10.18 6.01
CA ILE A 184 4.88 11.38 5.33
C ILE A 184 5.73 10.98 4.12
N LEU A 185 6.63 10.01 4.26
CA LEU A 185 7.47 9.54 3.14
C LEU A 185 6.63 8.95 2.00
N ILE A 186 5.62 8.13 2.32
CA ILE A 186 4.69 7.56 1.35
C ILE A 186 3.88 8.68 0.68
N LEU A 187 3.46 9.70 1.44
CA LEU A 187 2.73 10.85 0.91
C LEU A 187 3.59 11.66 -0.07
N LEU A 188 4.88 11.84 0.22
CA LEU A 188 5.82 12.48 -0.69
C LEU A 188 5.99 11.66 -1.98
N VAL A 189 6.08 10.33 -1.88
CA VAL A 189 6.11 9.46 -3.06
C VAL A 189 4.81 9.56 -3.85
N PHE A 190 3.66 9.58 -3.18
CA PHE A 190 2.36 9.78 -3.82
C PHE A 190 2.33 11.09 -4.62
N PHE A 191 2.75 12.22 -4.04
CA PHE A 191 2.82 13.49 -4.76
C PHE A 191 3.82 13.46 -5.91
N TYR A 192 4.97 12.81 -5.73
CA TYR A 192 5.96 12.63 -6.80
C TYR A 192 5.38 11.83 -7.98
N ILE A 193 4.77 10.68 -7.72
CA ILE A 193 4.20 9.80 -8.75
C ILE A 193 3.04 10.49 -9.45
N THR A 194 2.10 11.08 -8.71
CA THR A 194 0.95 11.79 -9.31
C THR A 194 1.40 12.98 -10.15
N GLY A 195 2.37 13.76 -9.69
CA GLY A 195 2.98 14.85 -10.47
C GLY A 195 3.61 14.36 -11.77
N ARG A 196 4.34 13.24 -11.73
CA ARG A 196 4.97 12.61 -12.90
C ARG A 196 3.95 12.03 -13.88
N LEU A 197 2.84 11.48 -13.39
CA LEU A 197 1.76 10.96 -14.21
C LEU A 197 0.98 12.08 -14.89
N ARG A 198 0.74 13.20 -14.20
CA ARG A 198 0.06 14.39 -14.76
C ARG A 198 0.82 14.99 -15.94
N GLN A 199 2.15 15.09 -15.85
CA GLN A 199 2.98 15.64 -16.94
C GLN A 199 2.95 14.79 -18.23
N LYS A 200 2.56 13.51 -18.13
CA LYS A 200 2.50 12.59 -19.28
C LYS A 200 1.12 12.53 -19.94
N SER A 201 0.09 13.07 -19.31
CA SER A 201 -1.22 13.25 -19.96
C SER A 201 -1.13 14.44 -20.91
N PRO A 202 -1.42 14.29 -22.22
CA PRO A 202 -1.51 15.43 -23.11
C PRO A 202 -2.53 16.43 -22.56
N SER A 203 -2.16 17.71 -22.47
CA SER A 203 -3.11 18.79 -22.22
C SER A 203 -4.24 18.70 -23.26
N SER A 204 -5.50 18.70 -22.81
CA SER A 204 -6.65 18.85 -23.69
C SER A 204 -6.40 20.01 -24.67
N PRO A 205 -6.74 19.88 -25.96
CA PRO A 205 -6.63 21.02 -26.87
C PRO A 205 -7.45 22.19 -26.30
N PRO A 206 -7.01 23.45 -26.48
CA PRO A 206 -7.83 24.59 -26.11
C PRO A 206 -9.17 24.44 -26.82
N ASP A 207 -10.28 24.71 -26.12
CA ASP A 207 -11.62 24.73 -26.72
C ASP A 207 -11.56 25.49 -28.04
N GLY A 208 -11.62 24.73 -29.14
CA GLY A 208 -11.69 25.27 -30.47
C GLY A 208 -13.00 26.01 -30.54
N GLY A 209 -12.94 27.35 -30.48
CA GLY A 209 -14.05 28.22 -30.81
C GLY A 209 -14.56 27.82 -32.19
N GLY A 210 -15.65 27.06 -32.20
CA GLY A 210 -16.28 26.59 -33.42
C GLY A 210 -16.93 27.77 -34.15
N GLU A 211 -16.26 28.27 -35.18
CA GLU A 211 -16.96 28.91 -36.29
C GLU A 211 -17.95 27.90 -36.88
N ARG A 212 -19.25 28.18 -36.71
CA ARG A 212 -20.32 27.45 -37.39
C ARG A 212 -20.13 27.64 -38.90
N GLN A 213 -19.73 26.58 -39.60
CA GLN A 213 -19.94 26.51 -41.05
C GLN A 213 -21.44 26.36 -41.36
N PRO A 214 -22.01 27.15 -42.29
CA PRO A 214 -23.40 26.99 -42.69
C PRO A 214 -23.57 25.69 -43.47
N SER A 215 -24.59 24.92 -43.10
CA SER A 215 -25.08 23.72 -43.77
C SER A 215 -25.25 23.92 -45.28
N ARG A 216 -24.49 23.19 -46.09
CA ARG A 216 -24.80 22.99 -47.52
C ARG A 216 -26.00 22.07 -47.64
N GLN A 217 -27.14 22.61 -48.05
CA GLN A 217 -28.32 21.83 -48.48
C GLN A 217 -27.97 20.99 -49.71
N ALA A 218 -28.31 19.69 -49.67
CA ALA A 218 -28.28 18.82 -50.84
C ALA A 218 -29.59 18.97 -51.64
N PRO A 219 -29.55 19.05 -52.99
CA PRO A 219 -30.77 19.14 -53.80
C PRO A 219 -31.49 17.79 -53.90
N MET A 220 -32.83 17.83 -53.79
CA MET A 220 -33.71 16.68 -53.96
C MET A 220 -33.73 16.17 -55.42
N PRO A 221 -33.85 14.85 -55.66
CA PRO A 221 -34.09 14.33 -56.99
C PRO A 221 -35.57 14.46 -57.37
N VAL A 222 -35.84 15.14 -58.48
CA VAL A 222 -37.14 15.13 -59.17
C VAL A 222 -37.25 13.81 -59.93
N ARG A 223 -38.31 13.04 -59.68
CA ARG A 223 -38.65 11.83 -60.43
C ARG A 223 -39.55 12.24 -61.60
N ALA A 224 -39.17 11.83 -62.81
CA ALA A 224 -40.05 11.77 -63.99
C ALA A 224 -40.87 10.48 -63.98
#